data_AF-A0A9D6V6C7-F1
#
_entry.id   AF-A0A9D6V6C7-F1
#
_cell.length_a   1.000
_cell.length_b   1.000
_cell.length_c   1.000
_cell.angle_alpha   90.00
_cell.angle_beta   90.00
_cell.angle_gamma   90.00
#
_symmetry.space_group_name_H-M   'P 1'
#
loop_
_entity.id
_entity.type
_entity.pdbx_description
1 polymer ?
#
loop_
_entity_poly.entity_id
_entity_poly.type
_entity_poly.pdbx_seq_one_letter_code
_entity_poly.pdbx_strand_id
1 'polypeptide(L)'
;MKCLMYCIFSSNGPAQMDCKPEGVGGGQVQVIENNGLAAAVSAVSEADISQDPLTVIAYHKIIETFHGQMCVIPLRFGTIVNHESEV
;
A
#
# COMPACT_ATOMS: atom_id res chain seq x y z
N MET A 1 2.90 -2.26 15.15
CA MET A 1 3.39 -3.02 13.98
C MET A 1 3.58 -1.99 12.89
N LYS A 2 4.74 -1.98 12.25
CA LYS A 2 5.02 -1.00 11.19
C LYS A 2 4.13 -1.29 9.98
N CYS A 3 3.71 -0.24 9.29
CA CYS A 3 2.89 -0.33 8.08
C CYS A 3 3.67 0.26 6.92
N LEU A 4 3.84 -0.50 5.85
CA LEU A 4 4.37 -0.01 4.57
C LEU A 4 3.23 0.63 3.78
N MET A 5 3.43 1.86 3.31
CA MET A 5 2.46 2.57 2.49
C MET A 5 2.83 2.50 1.01
N TYR A 6 1.85 2.17 0.16
CA TYR A 6 2.04 2.01 -1.28
C TYR A 6 1.61 3.26 -2.06
N CYS A 7 0.37 3.69 -1.85
CA CYS A 7 -0.20 4.82 -2.56
C CYS A 7 -1.38 5.44 -1.79
N ILE A 8 -1.68 6.70 -2.12
CA ILE A 8 -2.85 7.44 -1.62
C ILE A 8 -3.80 7.67 -2.80
N PHE A 9 -5.11 7.58 -2.55
CA PHE A 9 -6.15 7.82 -3.55
C PHE A 9 -7.39 8.42 -2.91
N SER A 10 -8.36 8.84 -3.72
CA SER A 10 -9.64 9.31 -3.19
C SER A 10 -10.51 8.15 -2.77
N SER A 11 -11.08 8.20 -1.57
CA SER A 11 -12.01 7.17 -1.05
C SER A 11 -13.36 7.17 -1.77
N ASN A 12 -13.62 8.17 -2.62
CA ASN A 12 -14.84 8.29 -3.43
C ASN A 12 -14.75 7.54 -4.77
N GLY A 13 -13.66 6.81 -5.01
CA GLY A 13 -13.42 6.01 -6.21
C GLY A 13 -14.25 4.72 -6.26
N PRO A 14 -14.13 3.91 -7.33
CA PRO A 14 -14.90 2.69 -7.49
C PRO A 14 -14.75 1.77 -6.27
N ALA A 15 -15.90 1.37 -5.73
CA ALA A 15 -16.00 0.62 -4.49
C ALA A 15 -15.37 -0.76 -4.62
N GLN A 16 -14.45 -1.05 -3.70
CA GLN A 16 -13.85 -2.35 -3.38
C GLN A 16 -13.09 -3.03 -4.53
N MET A 17 -11.77 -3.15 -4.35
CA MET A 17 -10.98 -4.14 -5.07
C MET A 17 -11.49 -5.55 -4.73
N ASP A 18 -12.01 -6.27 -5.73
CA ASP A 18 -12.51 -7.65 -5.59
C ASP A 18 -11.45 -8.62 -5.03
N CYS A 19 -10.17 -8.33 -5.28
CA CYS A 19 -9.05 -9.10 -4.77
C CYS A 19 -8.04 -8.16 -4.08
N LYS A 20 -7.80 -8.39 -2.79
CA LYS A 20 -6.75 -7.68 -2.05
C LYS A 20 -5.41 -8.33 -2.38
N PRO A 21 -4.50 -7.62 -3.08
CA PRO A 21 -3.21 -8.19 -3.45
C PRO A 21 -2.39 -8.48 -2.19
N GLU A 22 -1.53 -9.49 -2.30
CA GLU A 22 -0.51 -9.78 -1.31
C GLU A 22 0.60 -8.74 -1.45
N GLY A 23 0.88 -8.02 -0.37
CA GLY A 23 1.90 -6.98 -0.30
C GLY A 23 3.31 -7.54 -0.10
N VAL A 24 4.27 -6.63 0.07
CA VAL A 24 5.66 -6.98 0.41
C VAL A 24 5.71 -7.79 1.71
N GLY A 25 6.56 -8.83 1.74
CA GLY A 25 6.69 -9.73 2.89
C GLY A 25 5.49 -10.66 3.11
N GLY A 26 4.58 -10.76 2.14
CA GLY A 26 3.38 -11.58 2.23
C GLY A 26 2.25 -10.97 3.06
N GLY A 27 2.41 -9.72 3.52
CA GLY A 27 1.38 -9.01 4.28
C GLY A 27 0.19 -8.66 3.40
N GLN A 28 -1.03 -8.96 3.83
CA GLN A 28 -2.21 -8.61 3.05
C GLN A 28 -2.39 -7.09 2.97
N VAL A 29 -2.59 -6.57 1.75
CA VAL A 29 -2.84 -5.14 1.55
C VAL A 29 -4.24 -4.79 2.06
N GLN A 30 -4.30 -3.76 2.87
CA GLN A 30 -5.49 -3.16 3.44
C GLN A 30 -5.64 -1.72 2.96
N VAL A 31 -6.87 -1.22 3.02
CA VAL A 31 -7.19 0.17 2.71
C VAL A 31 -7.63 0.85 3.99
N ILE A 32 -6.96 1.93 4.35
CA ILE A 32 -7.34 2.80 5.48
C ILE A 32 -7.93 4.08 4.89
N GLU A 33 -9.12 4.45 5.34
CA GLU A 33 -9.84 5.63 4.86
C GLU A 33 -9.89 6.72 5.93
N ASN A 34 -9.63 7.96 5.52
CA ASN A 34 -9.66 9.12 6.39
C ASN A 34 -10.02 10.39 5.58
N ASN A 35 -11.10 11.08 5.97
CA ASN A 35 -11.50 12.39 5.42
C ASN A 35 -11.54 12.48 3.87
N GLY A 36 -12.09 11.49 3.18
CA GLY A 36 -12.22 11.51 1.71
C GLY A 36 -11.00 11.02 0.94
N LEU A 37 -9.94 10.64 1.67
CA LEU A 37 -8.74 9.98 1.16
C LEU A 37 -8.66 8.56 1.69
N ALA A 38 -7.91 7.75 0.97
CA ALA A 38 -7.64 6.37 1.31
C ALA A 38 -6.18 6.04 0.99
N ALA A 39 -5.58 5.16 1.79
CA ALA A 39 -4.22 4.68 1.59
C ALA A 39 -4.19 3.16 1.54
N ALA A 40 -3.45 2.61 0.57
CA ALA A 40 -3.11 1.20 0.53
C ALA A 40 -1.90 0.95 1.43
N VAL A 41 -2.04 0.04 2.40
CA VAL A 41 -1.00 -0.29 3.37
C VAL A 41 -0.92 -1.80 3.62
N SER A 42 0.22 -2.30 4.08
CA SER A 42 0.33 -3.66 4.62
C SER A 42 1.21 -3.66 5.87
N ALA A 43 0.94 -4.59 6.78
CA ALA A 43 1.86 -4.86 7.88
C ALA A 43 3.20 -5.34 7.32
N VAL A 44 4.30 -4.91 7.95
CA VAL A 44 5.65 -5.22 7.48
C VAL A 44 6.61 -5.32 8.67
N SER A 45 7.62 -6.18 8.56
CA SER A 45 8.78 -6.19 9.47
C SER A 45 9.97 -5.46 8.83
N GLU A 46 10.97 -5.08 9.62
CA GLU A 46 12.18 -4.45 9.06
C GLU A 46 12.94 -5.37 8.09
N ALA A 47 12.86 -6.68 8.30
CA ALA A 47 13.51 -7.65 7.42
C ALA A 47 12.86 -7.72 6.03
N ASP A 48 11.58 -7.33 5.91
CA ASP A 48 10.84 -7.36 4.65
C ASP A 48 11.12 -6.11 3.78
N ILE A 49 11.63 -5.02 4.37
CA ILE A 49 12.00 -3.78 3.66
C ILE A 49 13.43 -3.90 3.12
N SER A 50 13.66 -4.91 2.30
CA SER A 50 14.93 -5.08 1.59
C SER A 50 14.94 -4.20 0.33
N GLN A 51 16.10 -3.61 0.00
CA GLN A 51 16.29 -2.91 -1.28
C GLN A 51 16.63 -3.86 -2.43
N ASP A 52 16.38 -5.16 -2.26
CA ASP A 52 16.52 -6.09 -3.37
C ASP A 52 15.50 -5.76 -4.49
N PRO A 53 15.87 -5.97 -5.76
CA PRO A 53 15.00 -5.63 -6.87
C PRO A 53 13.64 -6.34 -6.86
N LEU A 54 13.54 -7.56 -6.32
CA LEU A 54 12.28 -8.31 -6.32
C LEU A 54 11.28 -7.67 -5.35
N THR A 55 11.74 -7.23 -4.19
CA THR A 55 10.94 -6.48 -3.22
C THR A 55 10.45 -5.16 -3.79
N VAL A 56 11.32 -4.42 -4.48
CA VAL A 56 10.93 -3.16 -5.14
C VAL A 56 9.91 -3.41 -6.24
N ILE A 57 10.07 -4.47 -7.04
CA ILE A 57 9.10 -4.84 -8.08
C ILE A 57 7.76 -5.24 -7.46
N ALA A 58 7.77 -6.03 -6.38
CA ALA A 58 6.55 -6.43 -5.67
C ALA A 58 5.79 -5.19 -5.16
N TYR A 59 6.51 -4.23 -4.57
CA TYR A 59 5.94 -2.94 -4.16
C TYR A 59 5.27 -2.19 -5.32
N HIS A 60 5.94 -2.08 -6.47
CA HIS A 60 5.39 -1.36 -7.62
C HIS A 60 4.17 -2.06 -8.22
N LYS A 61 4.12 -3.41 -8.22
CA LYS A 61 2.94 -4.16 -8.68
C LYS A 61 1.68 -3.85 -7.88
N ILE A 62 1.81 -3.57 -6.58
CA ILE A 62 0.69 -3.10 -5.77
C ILE A 62 0.20 -1.77 -6.30
N ILE A 63 1.09 -0.78 -6.46
CA ILE A 63 0.75 0.54 -7.00
C ILE A 63 0.07 0.42 -8.38
N GLU A 64 0.63 -0.41 -9.28
CA GLU A 64 0.04 -0.66 -10.60
C GLU A 64 -1.37 -1.23 -10.53
N THR A 65 -1.63 -2.13 -9.57
CA THR A 65 -2.96 -2.71 -9.36
C THR A 65 -3.99 -1.64 -8.99
N PHE A 66 -3.65 -0.75 -8.05
CA PHE A 66 -4.54 0.35 -7.66
C PHE A 66 -4.67 1.38 -8.79
N HIS A 67 -3.57 1.72 -9.45
CA HIS A 67 -3.55 2.67 -10.57
C HIS A 67 -4.39 2.21 -11.77
N GLY A 68 -4.49 0.90 -11.99
CA GLY A 68 -5.35 0.32 -13.03
C GLY A 68 -6.85 0.56 -12.81
N GLN A 69 -7.27 0.92 -11.59
CA GLN A 69 -8.66 1.09 -11.21
C GLN A 69 -9.01 2.53 -10.84
N MET A 70 -8.04 3.30 -10.35
CA MET A 70 -8.26 4.68 -9.88
C MET A 70 -7.02 5.55 -10.03
N CYS A 71 -7.22 6.86 -9.91
CA CYS A 71 -6.09 7.79 -9.83
C CYS A 71 -5.40 7.64 -8.47
N VAL A 72 -4.08 7.48 -8.48
CA VAL A 72 -3.28 7.29 -7.28
C VAL A 72 -2.13 8.30 -7.24
N ILE A 73 -1.73 8.65 -6.01
CA ILE A 73 -0.46 9.28 -5.70
C ILE A 73 0.47 8.15 -5.21
N PRO A 74 1.43 7.69 -6.03
CA PRO A 74 2.37 6.67 -5.62
C PRO A 74 3.31 7.22 -4.55
N LEU A 75 3.55 6.45 -3.50
CA LEU A 75 4.53 6.79 -2.47
C LEU A 75 5.89 6.20 -2.83
N ARG A 76 6.94 6.72 -2.19
CA ARG A 76 8.29 6.22 -2.37
C ARG A 76 8.41 4.87 -1.65
N PHE A 77 9.08 3.90 -2.28
CA PHE A 77 9.42 2.65 -1.61
C PHE A 77 10.14 2.92 -0.27
N GLY A 78 9.66 2.26 0.78
CA GLY A 78 10.14 2.45 2.15
C GLY A 78 9.44 3.54 2.95
N THR A 79 8.34 4.14 2.46
CA THR A 79 7.45 4.96 3.29
C THR A 79 6.76 4.09 4.35
N ILE A 80 7.23 4.20 5.58
CA ILE A 80 6.76 3.38 6.72
C ILE A 80 6.21 4.29 7.81
N VAL A 81 5.08 3.88 8.38
CA VAL A 81 4.53 4.46 9.61
C VAL A 81 4.54 3.41 10.73
N ASN A 82 4.52 3.84 12.00
CA ASN A 82 4.65 2.91 13.13
C ASN A 82 3.32 2.23 13.48
N HIS A 83 2.22 2.89 13.16
CA HIS A 83 0.86 2.47 13.48
C HIS A 83 -0.11 2.88 12.37
N GLU A 84 -1.16 2.08 12.17
CA GLU A 84 -2.25 2.38 11.23
C GLU A 84 -2.97 3.69 11.54
N SER A 85 -2.96 4.14 12.81
CA SER A 85 -3.53 5.43 13.23
C SER A 85 -2.73 6.65 12.75
N GLU A 86 -1.51 6.45 12.26
CA GLU A 86 -0.66 7.52 11.67
C GLU A 86 -0.91 7.70 10.17
N VAL A 87 -1.78 6.86 9.58
CA VAL A 87 -2.14 6.87 8.15
C VAL A 87 -3.24 7.90 7.84
#